data_AF-A0A2S4MA82-F1
#
_entry.id   AF-A0A2S4MA82-F1
#
_cell.length_a   1.000
_cell.length_b   1.000
_cell.length_c   1.000
_cell.angle_alpha   90.00
_cell.angle_beta   90.00
_cell.angle_gamma   90.00
#
_symmetry.space_group_name_H-M   'P 1'
#
loop_
_entity.id
_entity.type
_entity.pdbx_description
1 polymer ?
#
loop_
_entity_poly.entity_id
_entity_poly.type
_entity_poly.pdbx_seq_one_letter_code
_entity_poly.pdbx_strand_id
1 'polypeptide(L)'
;MLTRLSDFLSRRSAFVLVFVLLEAGMLAGLLKGVGQLHASTTGVATTRGVGGASTCSTLALTFRRTATERDITLLLTQYGATIVYGPDENSAYLVRLPDTLPLAETAAALRESAVIDDVRPQSACRTN
;
A
#
# COMPACT_ATOMS: atom_id res chain seq x y z
N MET A 1 -34.40 -44.73 -24.31
CA MET A 1 -33.20 -44.96 -23.47
C MET A 1 -32.08 -43.93 -23.71
N LEU A 2 -31.94 -43.35 -24.90
CA LEU A 2 -30.91 -42.34 -25.22
C LEU A 2 -31.09 -40.97 -24.51
N THR A 3 -32.31 -40.59 -24.12
CA THR A 3 -32.59 -39.30 -23.45
C THR A 3 -32.05 -39.19 -22.03
N ARG A 4 -31.89 -40.31 -21.31
CA ARG A 4 -31.31 -40.30 -19.95
C ARG A 4 -29.78 -40.17 -19.96
N LEU A 5 -29.12 -40.60 -21.03
CA LEU A 5 -27.68 -40.44 -21.22
C LEU A 5 -27.32 -38.99 -21.53
N SER A 6 -28.10 -38.30 -22.38
CA SER A 6 -27.88 -36.89 -22.70
C SER A 6 -28.03 -35.98 -21.47
N ASP A 7 -29.01 -36.22 -20.59
CA ASP A 7 -29.16 -35.42 -19.35
C ASP A 7 -28.02 -35.66 -18.35
N PHE A 8 -27.54 -36.90 -18.25
CA PHE A 8 -26.46 -37.24 -17.32
C PHE A 8 -25.10 -36.73 -17.80
N LEU A 9 -24.86 -36.80 -19.12
CA LEU A 9 -23.72 -36.16 -19.78
C LEU A 9 -23.83 -34.64 -19.71
N SER A 10 -25.02 -34.05 -19.89
CA SER A 10 -25.24 -32.60 -19.82
C SER A 10 -25.04 -32.03 -18.41
N ARG A 11 -25.43 -32.77 -17.38
CA ARG A 11 -25.25 -32.32 -15.98
C ARG A 11 -23.79 -32.42 -15.55
N ARG A 12 -23.08 -33.48 -15.95
CA ARG A 12 -21.62 -33.61 -15.71
C ARG A 12 -20.80 -32.67 -16.60
N SER A 13 -21.19 -32.47 -17.85
CA SER A 13 -20.51 -31.54 -18.77
C SER A 13 -20.73 -30.09 -18.38
N ALA A 14 -21.90 -29.74 -17.81
CA ALA A 14 -22.12 -28.41 -17.25
C ALA A 14 -21.14 -28.10 -16.10
N PHE A 15 -20.89 -29.06 -15.21
CA PHE A 15 -19.87 -28.90 -14.16
C PHE A 15 -18.46 -28.76 -14.75
N VAL A 16 -18.12 -29.56 -15.76
CA VAL A 16 -16.83 -29.46 -16.44
C VAL A 16 -16.69 -28.12 -17.17
N LEU A 17 -17.74 -27.61 -17.82
CA LEU A 17 -17.72 -26.33 -18.50
C LEU A 17 -17.58 -25.17 -17.51
N VAL A 18 -18.28 -25.20 -16.38
CA VAL A 18 -18.11 -24.20 -15.32
C VAL A 18 -16.69 -24.23 -14.76
N PHE A 19 -16.14 -25.43 -14.55
CA PHE A 19 -14.77 -25.58 -14.06
C PHE A 19 -13.74 -25.07 -15.07
N VAL A 20 -13.88 -25.40 -16.36
CA VAL A 20 -13.02 -24.89 -17.43
C VAL A 20 -13.13 -23.37 -17.58
N LEU A 21 -14.34 -22.80 -17.45
CA LEU A 21 -14.53 -21.35 -17.46
C LEU A 21 -13.91 -20.67 -16.22
N LEU A 22 -13.96 -21.32 -15.06
CA LEU A 22 -13.31 -20.85 -13.84
C LEU A 22 -11.79 -20.85 -14.00
N GLU A 23 -11.21 -21.94 -14.53
CA GLU A 23 -9.77 -22.05 -14.80
C GLU A 23 -9.30 -21.05 -15.85
N ALA A 24 -10.04 -20.88 -16.94
CA ALA A 24 -9.76 -19.89 -17.97
C ALA A 24 -9.86 -18.45 -17.44
N GLY A 25 -10.86 -18.17 -16.60
CA GLY A 25 -11.03 -16.90 -15.92
C GLY A 25 -9.88 -16.61 -14.94
N MET A 26 -9.43 -17.63 -14.20
CA MET A 26 -8.30 -17.54 -13.29
C MET A 26 -6.99 -17.27 -14.04
N LEU A 27 -6.75 -17.96 -15.16
CA LEU A 27 -5.58 -17.73 -16.02
C LEU A 27 -5.61 -16.33 -16.66
N ALA A 28 -6.76 -15.88 -17.17
CA ALA A 28 -6.89 -14.53 -17.73
C ALA A 28 -6.72 -13.44 -16.66
N GLY A 29 -7.22 -13.67 -15.44
CA GLY A 29 -7.00 -12.80 -14.28
C GLY A 29 -5.53 -12.74 -13.88
N LEU A 30 -4.85 -13.88 -13.84
CA LEU A 30 -3.41 -13.97 -13.58
C LEU A 30 -2.59 -13.24 -14.65
N LEU A 31 -2.89 -13.44 -15.93
CA LEU A 31 -2.16 -12.78 -17.02
C LEU A 31 -2.38 -11.26 -17.03
N LYS A 32 -3.59 -10.77 -16.72
CA LYS A 32 -3.84 -9.33 -16.55
C LYS A 32 -3.16 -8.75 -15.31
N GLY A 33 -3.15 -9.50 -14.20
CA GLY A 33 -2.39 -9.15 -13.01
C GLY A 33 -0.90 -9.07 -13.30
N VAL A 34 -0.33 -10.10 -13.95
CA VAL A 34 1.08 -10.15 -14.34
C VAL A 34 1.43 -9.06 -15.36
N GLY A 35 0.54 -8.71 -16.29
CA GLY A 35 0.74 -7.60 -17.23
C GLY A 35 0.79 -6.22 -16.55
N GLN A 36 -0.05 -5.99 -15.53
CA GLN A 36 0.03 -4.78 -14.70
C GLN A 36 1.26 -4.79 -13.78
N LEU A 37 1.71 -5.97 -13.33
CA LEU A 37 3.00 -6.11 -12.64
C LEU A 37 4.18 -5.84 -13.59
N HIS A 38 4.22 -6.41 -14.81
CA HIS A 38 5.35 -6.29 -15.74
C HIS A 38 5.53 -4.88 -16.32
N ALA A 39 4.43 -4.15 -16.58
CA ALA A 39 4.50 -2.73 -16.91
C ALA A 39 5.06 -1.87 -15.76
N SER A 40 5.06 -2.41 -14.53
CA SER A 40 5.65 -1.81 -13.33
C SER A 40 7.01 -2.40 -12.94
N THR A 41 7.49 -3.47 -13.62
CA THR A 41 8.66 -4.29 -13.23
C THR A 41 9.97 -3.91 -13.96
N THR A 42 10.01 -2.83 -14.74
CA THR A 42 11.29 -2.15 -15.03
C THR A 42 11.75 -1.26 -13.86
N GLY A 43 11.08 -1.33 -12.71
CA GLY A 43 11.51 -0.77 -11.43
C GLY A 43 11.70 -1.89 -10.39
N VAL A 44 12.93 -2.00 -9.90
CA VAL A 44 13.43 -2.96 -8.91
C VAL A 44 12.55 -3.10 -7.65
N ALA A 45 12.32 -4.35 -7.24
CA ALA A 45 11.93 -4.85 -5.91
C ALA A 45 10.69 -4.24 -5.22
N THR A 46 9.62 -5.03 -5.19
CA THR A 46 8.38 -4.80 -4.44
C THR A 46 8.57 -4.97 -2.92
N THR A 47 8.83 -3.86 -2.22
CA THR A 47 8.39 -3.66 -0.84
C THR A 47 6.93 -3.20 -0.86
N ARG A 48 6.10 -3.81 -0.01
CA ARG A 48 4.68 -3.48 0.15
C ARG A 48 4.56 -2.02 0.59
N GLY A 49 4.21 -1.12 -0.34
CA GLY A 49 3.75 0.24 -0.03
C GLY A 49 4.60 1.42 -0.50
N VAL A 50 5.11 1.44 -1.74
CA VAL A 50 5.61 2.71 -2.35
C VAL A 50 5.15 2.83 -3.82
N GLY A 51 3.90 2.51 -4.10
CA GLY A 51 3.29 2.75 -5.41
C GLY A 51 2.63 4.13 -5.46
N GLY A 52 3.41 5.20 -5.57
CA GLY A 52 2.87 6.54 -5.85
C GLY A 52 2.86 7.52 -4.67
N ALA A 53 3.84 7.46 -3.76
CA ALA A 53 4.16 8.66 -2.97
C ALA A 53 4.97 9.57 -3.88
N SER A 54 4.53 10.80 -4.10
CA SER A 54 5.50 11.85 -4.37
C SER A 54 6.47 11.78 -3.19
N THR A 55 7.73 11.45 -3.47
CA THR A 55 8.82 11.36 -2.46
C THR A 55 8.89 12.65 -1.62
N CYS A 56 8.32 13.75 -2.11
CA CYS A 56 8.34 15.07 -1.49
C CYS A 56 7.15 15.43 -0.60
N SER A 57 6.19 14.53 -0.42
CA SER A 57 5.15 14.66 0.62
C SER A 57 5.35 13.67 1.78
N THR A 58 6.53 13.05 1.87
CA THR A 58 6.78 11.98 2.85
C THR A 58 7.85 12.38 3.87
N LEU A 59 7.61 12.05 5.14
CA LEU A 59 8.50 12.28 6.27
C LEU A 59 8.81 10.95 6.98
N ALA A 60 10.04 10.78 7.44
CA ALA A 60 10.38 9.74 8.40
C ALA A 60 10.24 10.32 9.82
N LEU A 61 9.37 9.71 10.63
CA LEU A 61 9.04 10.14 11.98
C LEU A 61 9.40 9.03 12.98
N THR A 62 10.12 9.38 14.03
CA THR A 62 10.32 8.49 15.17
C THR A 62 9.47 9.00 16.32
N PHE A 63 8.59 8.15 16.86
CA PHE A 63 7.77 8.49 18.01
C PHE A 63 8.55 8.28 19.31
N ARG A 64 8.27 9.10 20.33
CA ARG A 64 8.83 8.88 21.66
C ARG A 64 8.32 7.57 22.24
N ARG A 65 9.11 6.92 23.09
CA ARG A 65 8.68 5.71 23.81
C ARG A 65 7.48 5.94 24.73
N THR A 66 7.25 7.18 25.15
CA THR A 66 6.10 7.59 25.97
C THR A 66 4.85 7.88 25.16
N ALA A 67 4.93 7.94 23.82
CA ALA A 67 3.78 8.17 22.95
C ALA A 67 2.84 6.97 23.01
N THR A 68 1.57 7.22 23.33
CA THR A 68 0.54 6.18 23.27
C THR A 68 0.01 6.04 21.85
N GLU A 69 -0.62 4.89 21.55
CA GLU A 69 -1.31 4.67 20.27
C GLU A 69 -2.37 5.75 19.98
N ARG A 70 -3.03 6.23 21.04
CA ARG A 70 -3.99 7.33 20.95
C ARG A 70 -3.32 8.63 20.51
N ASP A 71 -2.17 8.97 21.08
CA ASP A 71 -1.42 10.19 20.73
C ASP A 71 -0.95 10.15 19.28
N ILE A 72 -0.46 8.98 18.83
CA ILE A 72 -0.04 8.75 17.45
C ILE A 72 -1.25 8.91 16.51
N THR A 73 -2.37 8.29 16.83
CA THR A 73 -3.59 8.37 16.01
C THR A 73 -4.14 9.79 15.92
N LEU A 74 -4.16 10.51 17.04
CA LEU A 74 -4.59 11.91 17.08
C LEU A 74 -3.67 12.80 16.24
N LEU A 75 -2.36 12.62 16.36
CA LEU A 75 -1.39 13.39 15.60
C LEU A 75 -1.52 13.11 14.10
N LEU A 76 -1.64 11.85 13.69
CA LEU A 76 -1.87 11.50 12.28
C LEU A 76 -3.17 12.10 11.75
N THR A 77 -4.25 12.04 12.53
CA THR A 77 -5.55 12.61 12.15
C THR A 77 -5.48 14.14 12.02
N GLN A 78 -4.79 14.82 12.95
CA GLN A 78 -4.64 16.28 12.96
C GLN A 78 -3.96 16.79 11.69
N TYR A 79 -2.93 16.09 11.22
CA TYR A 79 -2.19 16.46 10.02
C TYR A 79 -2.70 15.77 8.74
N GLY A 80 -3.81 15.02 8.81
CA GLY A 80 -4.30 14.22 7.69
C GLY A 80 -3.27 13.22 7.15
N ALA A 81 -2.34 12.81 8.01
CA ALA A 81 -1.15 12.07 7.67
C ALA A 81 -1.41 10.56 7.73
N THR A 82 -0.77 9.79 6.85
CA THR A 82 -0.95 8.34 6.76
C THR A 82 0.40 7.63 6.87
N ILE A 83 0.50 6.62 7.73
CA ILE A 83 1.68 5.76 7.79
C ILE A 83 1.73 4.91 6.51
N VAL A 84 2.82 5.04 5.78
CA VAL A 84 3.10 4.31 4.53
C VAL A 84 3.95 3.06 4.82
N TYR A 85 4.91 3.17 5.74
CA TYR A 85 5.84 2.10 6.09
C TYR A 85 6.35 2.27 7.53
N GLY A 86 6.70 1.17 8.20
CA GLY A 86 7.39 1.22 9.50
C GLY A 86 6.95 0.14 10.49
N PRO A 87 7.55 0.11 11.70
CA PRO A 87 8.83 0.76 12.01
C PRO A 87 10.01 0.10 11.27
N ASP A 88 10.98 0.90 10.83
CA ASP A 88 12.24 0.39 10.26
C ASP A 88 13.25 -0.04 11.36
N GLU A 89 14.46 -0.42 10.97
CA GLU A 89 15.54 -0.81 11.90
C GLU A 89 15.94 0.32 12.88
N ASN A 90 15.62 1.57 12.56
CA ASN A 90 15.85 2.75 13.39
C ASN A 90 14.59 3.19 14.15
N SER A 91 13.54 2.36 14.18
CA SER A 91 12.23 2.68 14.77
C SER A 91 11.51 3.88 14.13
N ALA A 92 11.86 4.22 12.89
CA ALA A 92 11.22 5.29 12.14
C ALA A 92 10.03 4.77 11.32
N TYR A 93 8.97 5.57 11.30
CA TYR A 93 7.79 5.39 10.49
C TYR A 93 7.83 6.36 9.32
N LEU A 94 7.64 5.84 8.12
CA LEU A 94 7.45 6.62 6.92
C LEU A 94 5.99 7.09 6.88
N VAL A 95 5.77 8.40 6.96
CA VAL A 95 4.45 9.03 7.03
C VAL A 95 4.28 9.96 5.84
N ARG A 96 3.19 9.78 5.10
CA ARG A 96 2.78 10.66 4.00
C ARG A 96 1.88 11.74 4.55
N LEU A 97 2.21 12.99 4.21
CA LEU A 97 1.38 14.16 4.42
C LEU A 97 0.49 14.40 3.19
N PRO A 98 -0.68 15.03 3.36
CA PRO A 98 -1.48 15.48 2.23
C PRO A 98 -0.76 16.60 1.46
N ASP A 99 -0.90 16.63 0.14
CA ASP A 99 -0.24 17.61 -0.73
C ASP A 99 -0.69 19.07 -0.48
N THR A 100 -1.76 19.25 0.30
CA THR A 100 -2.26 20.56 0.74
C THR A 100 -1.43 21.18 1.88
N LEU A 101 -0.59 20.38 2.56
CA LEU A 101 0.21 20.86 3.68
C LEU A 101 1.67 21.11 3.26
N PRO A 102 2.23 22.30 3.58
CA PRO A 102 3.63 22.58 3.32
C PRO A 102 4.53 21.68 4.18
N LEU A 103 5.35 20.84 3.53
CA LEU A 103 6.21 19.86 4.19
C LEU A 103 7.18 20.50 5.19
N ALA A 104 7.79 21.64 4.84
CA ALA A 104 8.78 22.30 5.67
C ALA A 104 8.19 22.83 6.99
N GLU A 105 7.03 23.49 6.92
CA GLU A 105 6.33 24.02 8.09
C GLU A 105 5.77 22.87 8.95
N THR A 106 5.21 21.84 8.31
CA THR A 106 4.70 20.67 9.03
C THR A 106 5.83 19.92 9.73
N ALA A 107 6.98 19.76 9.09
CA ALA A 107 8.16 19.15 9.71
C ALA A 107 8.69 20.00 10.89
N ALA A 108 8.64 21.32 10.81
CA ALA A 108 9.00 22.20 11.92
C ALA A 108 8.02 22.03 13.10
N ALA A 109 6.72 22.06 12.84
CA ALA A 109 5.68 21.86 13.86
C ALA A 109 5.76 20.47 14.52
N LEU A 110 6.04 19.42 13.73
CA LEU A 110 6.21 18.06 14.24
C LEU A 110 7.44 17.92 15.15
N ARG A 111 8.51 18.69 14.93
CA ARG A 111 9.68 18.69 15.83
C ARG A 111 9.38 19.29 17.20
N GLU A 112 8.41 20.19 17.28
CA GLU A 112 7.96 20.80 18.53
C GLU A 112 6.95 19.91 19.29
N SER A 113 6.46 18.84 18.67
CA SER A 113 5.49 17.93 19.29
C SER A 113 6.10 17.12 20.42
N ALA A 114 5.38 17.05 21.54
CA ALA A 114 5.74 16.19 22.67
C ALA A 114 5.65 14.68 22.36
N VAL A 115 5.07 14.29 21.23
CA VAL A 115 4.86 12.89 20.82
C VAL A 115 6.02 12.40 19.93
N ILE A 116 6.69 13.31 19.23
CA ILE A 116 7.73 13.02 18.25
C ILE A 116 9.11 13.16 18.89
N ASP A 117 9.99 12.20 18.59
CA ASP A 117 11.39 12.18 19.01
C ASP A 117 12.30 12.73 17.92
N ASP A 118 12.07 12.33 16.66
CA ASP A 118 12.87 12.73 15.51
C ASP A 118 12.03 12.89 14.24
N VAL A 119 12.41 13.87 13.40
CA VAL A 119 11.76 14.21 12.12
C VAL A 119 12.81 14.38 11.04
N ARG A 120 12.83 13.42 10.11
CA ARG A 120 13.72 13.43 8.95
C ARG A 120 12.90 13.60 7.66
N PRO A 121 13.06 14.72 6.94
CA PRO A 121 12.52 14.81 5.59
C PRO A 121 13.26 13.81 4.69
N GLN A 122 12.54 13.21 3.74
CA GLN A 122 13.17 12.28 2.80
C GLN A 122 14.21 13.05 1.96
N SER A 123 15.45 12.58 1.99
CA SER A 123 16.60 13.25 1.34
C SER A 123 16.43 13.45 -0.16
N ALA A 124 15.55 12.66 -0.79
CA ALA A 124 15.19 12.78 -2.20
C ALA A 124 14.54 14.12 -2.58
N CYS A 125 14.11 14.93 -1.61
CA CYS A 125 13.36 16.17 -1.84
C CYS A 125 14.07 17.43 -1.34
N ARG A 126 15.37 17.32 -1.09
CA ARG A 126 16.24 18.47 -0.89
C ARG A 126 16.54 19.08 -2.26
N THR A 127 15.65 19.94 -2.75
CA THR A 127 15.90 20.72 -3.97
C THR A 127 17.11 21.63 -3.72
N ASN A 128 18.06 21.59 -4.64
CA ASN A 128 19.16 22.55 -4.78
C ASN A 128 18.59 23.91 -5.17
#